data_AF-A0A957MFF6-F1
#
_entry.id   AF-A0A957MFF6-F1
#
_cell.length_a   1.000
_cell.length_b   1.000
_cell.length_c   1.000
_cell.angle_alpha   90.00
_cell.angle_beta   90.00
_cell.angle_gamma   90.00
#
_symmetry.space_group_name_H-M   'P 1'
#
loop_
_entity.id
_entity.type
_entity.pdbx_description
1 polymer ?
#
loop_
_entity_poly.entity_id
_entity_poly.type
_entity_poly.pdbx_seq_one_letter_code
_entity_poly.pdbx_strand_id
1 'polypeptide(L)' 'LLEQVWGFEYIDDIDYLRVYIWHLRRKIEPDPKNPVYLHNELSLGYRFDPA' A
#
# COMPACT_ATOMS: atom_id res chain seq x y z
N LEU A 1 -1.46 0.71 18.04
CA LEU A 1 -1.45 1.69 16.92
C LEU A 1 -1.44 1.03 15.54
N LEU A 2 -0.92 -0.20 15.35
CA LEU A 2 -1.01 -0.91 14.05
C LEU A 2 -2.30 -1.74 13.86
N GLU A 3 -2.96 -2.15 14.95
CA GLU A 3 -4.18 -2.98 14.91
C GLU A 3 -5.44 -2.23 14.45
N GLN A 4 -5.48 -0.91 14.58
CA GLN A 4 -6.70 -0.12 14.35
C GLN A 4 -7.02 0.17 12.89
N VAL A 5 -6.05 0.01 11.98
CA VAL A 5 -6.22 0.49 10.60
C VAL A 5 -6.60 -0.64 9.65
N TRP A 6 -6.03 -1.85 9.84
CA TRP A 6 -6.20 -2.95 8.86
C TRP A 6 -7.01 -4.14 9.39
N GLY A 7 -7.12 -4.34 10.70
CA GLY A 7 -7.83 -5.49 11.27
C GLY A 7 -7.10 -6.83 11.06
N PHE A 8 -7.25 -7.76 12.01
CA PHE A 8 -6.58 -9.07 12.02
C PHE A 8 -6.94 -9.99 10.84
N GLU A 9 -8.00 -9.68 10.09
CA GLU A 9 -8.51 -10.50 8.99
C GLU A 9 -7.66 -10.44 7.70
N TYR A 10 -6.71 -9.50 7.59
CA TYR A 10 -5.92 -9.30 6.35
C TYR A 10 -4.54 -9.98 6.37
N ILE A 11 -4.24 -10.78 7.40
CA ILE A 11 -2.93 -11.44 7.55
C ILE A 11 -2.70 -12.51 6.47
N ASP A 12 -3.76 -13.15 5.97
CA ASP A 12 -3.66 -14.22 4.96
C ASP A 12 -3.65 -13.71 3.51
N ASP A 13 -3.99 -12.43 3.26
CA ASP A 13 -4.14 -11.82 1.92
C ASP A 13 -3.00 -10.86 1.52
N ILE A 14 -1.83 -10.97 2.18
CA ILE A 14 -0.67 -10.11 1.91
C ILE A 14 -0.23 -10.16 0.43
N ASP A 15 -0.37 -11.32 -0.21
CA ASP A 15 -0.07 -11.47 -1.64
C ASP A 15 -1.07 -10.69 -2.53
N TYR A 16 -2.34 -10.64 -2.14
CA TYR A 16 -3.34 -9.83 -2.85
C TYR A 16 -3.10 -8.33 -2.66
N LEU A 17 -2.71 -7.91 -1.45
CA LEU A 17 -2.42 -6.50 -1.15
C LEU A 17 -1.36 -5.93 -2.11
N ARG A 18 -0.30 -6.69 -2.41
CA ARG A 18 0.75 -6.25 -3.35
C ARG A 18 0.21 -6.02 -4.77
N VAL A 19 -0.67 -6.90 -5.24
CA VAL A 19 -1.31 -6.78 -6.56
C VAL A 19 -2.24 -5.57 -6.61
N TYR A 20 -3.03 -5.34 -5.56
CA TYR A 20 -3.89 -4.17 -5.47
C TYR A 20 -3.10 -2.86 -5.42
N ILE A 21 -2.03 -2.80 -4.62
CA ILE A 21 -1.15 -1.63 -4.59
C ILE A 21 -0.51 -1.39 -5.96
N TRP A 22 -0.09 -2.44 -6.67
CA TRP A 22 0.44 -2.31 -8.02
C TRP A 22 -0.60 -1.71 -8.98
N HIS A 23 -1.84 -2.21 -8.96
CA HIS A 23 -2.92 -1.63 -9.75
C HIS A 23 -3.23 -0.18 -9.37
N LEU A 24 -3.21 0.14 -8.08
CA LEU A 24 -3.51 1.47 -7.56
C LEU A 24 -2.46 2.47 -8.01
N ARG A 25 -1.16 2.13 -7.89
CA ARG A 25 -0.06 2.96 -8.37
C ARG A 25 -0.17 3.29 -9.85
N ARG A 26 -0.59 2.33 -10.68
CA ARG A 26 -0.81 2.57 -12.12
C ARG A 26 -1.92 3.57 -12.43
N LYS A 27 -2.85 3.79 -11.49
CA LYS A 27 -3.97 4.71 -11.68
C LYS A 27 -3.68 6.11 -11.14
N ILE A 28 -2.92 6.21 -10.05
CA ILE A 28 -2.76 7.48 -9.32
C ILE A 28 -1.35 8.06 -9.43
N GLU A 29 -0.32 7.24 -9.62
CA GLU A 29 1.05 7.73 -9.70
C GLU A 29 1.34 8.29 -11.10
N PRO A 30 2.06 9.42 -11.20
CA PRO A 30 2.56 9.91 -12.48
C PRO A 30 3.49 8.92 -13.17
N ASP A 31 4.37 8.26 -12.39
CA ASP A 31 5.18 7.12 -12.82
C ASP A 31 5.07 5.98 -11.79
N PRO A 32 4.45 4.84 -12.14
CA PRO A 32 4.29 3.72 -11.22
C PRO A 32 5.60 3.09 -10.73
N LYS A 33 6.72 3.32 -11.44
CA LYS A 33 8.05 2.85 -11.03
C LYS A 33 8.71 3.79 -10.02
N ASN A 34 8.27 5.05 -9.96
CA ASN A 34 8.76 6.08 -9.05
C ASN A 34 7.58 6.65 -8.25
N PRO A 35 6.98 5.87 -7.33
CA PRO A 35 5.79 6.28 -6.61
C PRO A 35 6.05 7.47 -5.69
N VAL A 36 5.18 8.48 -5.78
CA VAL A 36 5.21 9.71 -4.97
C VAL A 36 4.05 9.80 -3.99
N TYR A 37 2.97 9.03 -4.18
CA TYR A 37 1.80 9.03 -3.30
C TYR A 37 1.74 7.80 -2.39
N LEU A 38 2.10 6.62 -2.88
CA LEU A 38 2.06 5.36 -2.12
C LEU A 38 3.46 4.89 -1.79
N HIS A 39 3.85 4.99 -0.52
CA HIS A 39 5.16 4.58 -0.02
C HIS A 39 5.12 3.19 0.61
N ASN A 40 6.21 2.44 0.43
CA ASN A 40 6.43 1.18 1.16
C ASN A 40 7.00 1.53 2.53
N GLU A 41 6.30 1.15 3.59
CA GLU A 41 6.78 1.25 4.97
C GLU A 41 7.22 -0.13 5.44
N LEU A 42 8.51 -0.30 5.66
CA LEU A 42 9.07 -1.58 6.09
C LEU A 42 8.43 -1.99 7.43
N SER A 43 8.00 -3.25 7.53
CA SER A 43 7.34 -3.83 8.71
C SER A 43 5.95 -3.26 9.06
N LEU A 44 5.45 -2.26 8.34
CA LEU A 44 4.16 -1.61 8.61
C LEU A 44 3.18 -1.72 7.43
N GLY A 45 3.68 -1.84 6.19
CA GLY A 45 2.87 -2.01 4.99
C GLY A 45 3.03 -0.87 3.99
N TYR A 46 1.94 -0.19 3.66
CA TYR A 46 1.91 0.91 2.69
C TYR A 46 1.32 2.17 3.32
N ARG A 47 1.94 3.32 3.05
CA ARG A 47 1.46 4.63 3.49
C ARG A 47 1.05 5.47 2.29
N PHE A 48 -0.09 6.14 2.40
CA PHE A 48 -0.52 7.13 1.43
C PHE A 48 -0.14 8.53 1.93
N ASP A 49 0.52 9.30 1.06
CA ASP A 49 0.97 10.66 1.34
C ASP A 49 0.55 11.55 0.16
N PRO A 50 -0.58 12.26 0.26
CA PRO A 50 -0.99 13.21 -0.75
C PRO A 50 -0.11 14.45 -0.62
N ALA A 51 0.91 14.56 -1.47
CA ALA A 51 1.67 15.80 -1.65
C ALA A 51 0.76 16.97 -2.05
#